data_AF-A0A7T2U3Q6-F1
#
_entry.id   AF-A0A7T2U3Q6-F1
#
_cell.length_a   1.000
_cell.length_b   1.000
_cell.length_c   1.000
_cell.angle_alpha   90.00
_cell.angle_beta   90.00
_cell.angle_gamma   90.00
#
_symmetry.space_group_name_H-M   'P 1'
#
loop_
_entity.id
_entity.type
_entity.pdbx_description
1 polymer ?
#
loop_
_entity_poly.entity_id
_entity_poly.type
_entity_poly.pdbx_seq_one_letter_code
_entity_poly.pdbx_strand_id
1 'polypeptide(L)'
;MITNEQLTFCVQQLYPGTANGQDYWIGHAVDANGNQRAPAAIFRWGRTDLRPPAPSEIGPLWAQYERAFNSMKADRAARNRREALLKAADAAVGRAADAGMDPTPFRKYRQALRDITAQSGYPMSIDWPEEPTI
;
A
#
# COMPACT_ATOMS: atom_id res chain seq x y z
N MET A 1 13.58 -3.22 -11.75
CA MET A 1 13.69 -4.67 -11.49
C MET A 1 12.56 -5.07 -10.55
N ILE A 2 11.98 -6.26 -10.71
CA ILE A 2 10.88 -6.70 -9.84
C ILE A 2 11.38 -6.94 -8.41
N THR A 3 10.67 -6.45 -7.41
CA THR A 3 10.99 -6.62 -5.99
C THR A 3 10.36 -7.88 -5.42
N ASN A 4 10.75 -8.26 -4.19
CA ASN A 4 10.13 -9.40 -3.48
C ASN A 4 8.62 -9.18 -3.29
N GLU A 5 8.21 -7.97 -2.94
CA GLU A 5 6.80 -7.61 -2.72
C GLU A 5 5.99 -7.73 -4.01
N GLN A 6 6.54 -7.24 -5.13
CA GLN A 6 5.91 -7.30 -6.44
C GLN A 6 5.79 -8.75 -6.94
N LEU A 7 6.84 -9.55 -6.84
CA LEU A 7 6.78 -10.96 -7.25
C LEU A 7 5.84 -11.77 -6.33
N THR A 8 5.83 -11.47 -5.03
CA THR A 8 4.87 -12.09 -4.08
C THR A 8 3.44 -11.80 -4.53
N PHE A 9 3.13 -10.55 -4.87
CA PHE A 9 1.82 -10.17 -5.37
C PHE A 9 1.45 -10.93 -6.65
N CYS A 10 2.35 -11.00 -7.64
CA CYS A 10 2.11 -11.77 -8.86
C CYS A 10 1.78 -13.25 -8.58
N VAL A 11 2.53 -13.91 -7.69
CA VAL A 11 2.27 -15.30 -7.33
C VAL A 11 0.92 -15.45 -6.62
N GLN A 12 0.53 -14.51 -5.76
CA GLN A 12 -0.77 -14.53 -5.10
C GLN A 12 -1.95 -14.27 -6.04
N GLN A 13 -1.75 -13.51 -7.12
CA GLN A 13 -2.77 -13.35 -8.16
C GLN A 13 -2.96 -14.64 -8.97
N LEU A 14 -1.87 -15.37 -9.25
CA LEU A 14 -1.95 -16.66 -9.94
C LEU A 14 -2.52 -17.77 -9.07
N TYR A 15 -2.11 -17.82 -7.81
CA TYR A 15 -2.47 -18.87 -6.86
C TYR A 15 -3.02 -18.24 -5.58
N PRO A 16 -4.31 -17.83 -5.59
CA PRO A 16 -4.94 -17.25 -4.42
C PRO A 16 -4.83 -18.16 -3.19
N GLY A 17 -4.58 -17.56 -2.03
CA GLY A 17 -4.42 -18.27 -0.76
C GLY A 17 -3.03 -18.81 -0.49
N THR A 18 -2.06 -18.65 -1.41
CA THR A 18 -0.66 -18.98 -1.14
C THR A 18 0.09 -17.85 -0.42
N ALA A 19 1.11 -18.21 0.36
CA ALA A 19 1.91 -17.29 1.13
C ALA A 19 3.41 -17.48 0.91
N ASN A 20 4.11 -16.37 0.65
CA ASN A 20 5.57 -16.33 0.68
C ASN A 20 6.07 -16.66 2.10
N GLY A 21 7.09 -17.50 2.21
CA GLY A 21 7.61 -18.03 3.47
C GLY A 21 6.90 -19.30 3.96
N GLN A 22 5.84 -19.77 3.28
CA GLN A 22 5.14 -21.01 3.62
C GLN A 22 5.00 -21.94 2.40
N ASP A 23 4.33 -21.46 1.35
CA ASP A 23 4.11 -22.23 0.11
C ASP A 23 5.27 -22.08 -0.88
N TYR A 24 5.96 -20.94 -0.84
CA TYR A 24 7.10 -20.62 -1.70
C TYR A 24 8.02 -19.60 -1.02
N TRP A 25 9.25 -19.45 -1.51
CA TRP A 25 10.22 -18.46 -1.00
C TRP A 25 10.76 -17.62 -2.14
N ILE A 26 10.52 -16.30 -2.06
CA ILE A 26 11.07 -15.30 -2.97
C ILE A 26 12.24 -14.56 -2.29
N GLY A 27 13.28 -14.28 -3.06
CA GLY A 27 14.37 -13.41 -2.64
C GLY A 27 14.97 -12.64 -3.82
N HIS A 28 16.02 -11.86 -3.54
CA HIS A 28 16.88 -11.27 -4.53
C HIS A 28 18.29 -11.11 -3.98
N ALA A 29 19.28 -11.00 -4.87
CA ALA A 29 20.63 -10.62 -4.45
C ALA A 29 20.66 -9.17 -3.96
N VAL A 30 21.40 -8.90 -2.89
CA VAL A 30 21.61 -7.56 -2.33
C VAL A 30 23.08 -7.12 -2.39
N ASP A 31 23.33 -5.83 -2.25
CA ASP A 31 24.66 -5.28 -2.02
C ASP A 31 25.06 -5.30 -0.54
N ALA A 32 26.27 -4.81 -0.24
CA ALA A 32 26.78 -4.73 1.12
C ALA A 32 25.94 -3.80 2.03
N ASN A 33 25.13 -2.93 1.43
CA ASN A 33 24.23 -2.01 2.13
C ASN A 33 22.79 -2.54 2.21
N GLY A 34 22.52 -3.75 1.69
CA GLY A 34 21.18 -4.34 1.64
C GLY A 34 20.31 -3.87 0.47
N ASN A 35 20.85 -3.10 -0.47
CA ASN A 35 20.08 -2.69 -1.65
C ASN A 35 19.97 -3.83 -2.66
N GLN A 36 18.80 -3.98 -3.27
CA GLN A 36 18.55 -4.99 -4.29
C GLN A 36 19.48 -4.81 -5.52
N ARG A 37 20.14 -5.89 -5.95
CA ARG A 37 21.06 -5.94 -7.10
C ARG A 37 20.62 -6.85 -8.25
N ALA A 38 19.70 -7.77 -8.02
CA ALA A 38 19.13 -8.63 -9.07
C ALA A 38 17.60 -8.68 -8.97
N PRO A 39 16.86 -8.98 -10.05
CA PRO A 39 15.42 -9.18 -9.97
C PRO A 39 15.06 -10.23 -8.93
N ALA A 40 13.90 -10.07 -8.28
CA ALA A 40 13.41 -11.10 -7.39
C ALA A 40 13.10 -12.39 -8.15
N ALA A 41 13.35 -13.54 -7.51
CA ALA A 41 13.13 -14.86 -8.07
C ALA A 41 12.59 -15.81 -6.99
N ILE A 42 11.89 -16.87 -7.43
CA ILE A 42 11.46 -17.96 -6.56
C ILE A 42 12.64 -18.91 -6.36
N PHE A 43 13.12 -19.04 -5.12
CA PHE A 43 14.22 -19.94 -4.76
C PHE A 43 13.72 -21.33 -4.35
N ARG A 44 12.53 -21.40 -3.77
CA ARG A 44 11.91 -22.65 -3.33
C ARG A 44 10.42 -22.63 -3.63
N TRP A 45 9.94 -23.75 -4.16
CA TRP A 45 8.53 -24.01 -4.38
C TRP A 45 8.12 -25.21 -3.53
N GLY A 46 7.20 -24.99 -2.59
CA GLY A 46 6.74 -26.00 -1.64
C GLY A 46 5.44 -26.71 -2.05
N ARG A 47 4.80 -26.27 -3.15
CA ARG A 47 3.53 -26.83 -3.61
C ARG A 47 3.75 -27.95 -4.62
N THR A 48 3.18 -29.12 -4.36
CA THR A 48 3.26 -30.29 -5.24
C THR A 48 2.07 -30.37 -6.20
N ASP A 49 0.97 -29.70 -5.86
CA ASP A 49 -0.27 -29.61 -6.64
C ASP A 49 -0.23 -28.52 -7.71
N LEU A 50 0.75 -27.61 -7.63
CA LEU A 50 0.88 -26.46 -8.52
C LEU A 50 2.27 -26.41 -9.13
N ARG A 51 2.36 -25.98 -10.39
CA ARG A 51 3.62 -25.67 -11.06
C ARG A 51 4.07 -24.25 -10.69
N PRO A 52 5.35 -23.99 -10.36
CA PRO A 52 5.86 -22.63 -10.20
C PRO A 52 5.86 -21.87 -11.53
N PRO A 53 5.65 -20.54 -11.51
CA PRO A 53 5.85 -19.72 -12.72
C PRO A 53 7.32 -19.78 -13.14
N ALA A 54 7.56 -19.99 -14.43
CA ALA A 54 8.89 -20.02 -15.02
C ALA A 54 9.53 -18.62 -14.99
N PRO A 55 10.88 -18.53 -14.95
CA PRO A 55 11.57 -17.23 -14.94
C PRO A 55 11.17 -16.30 -16.11
N SER A 56 10.90 -16.86 -17.29
CA SER A 56 10.45 -16.12 -18.47
C SER A 56 9.03 -15.56 -18.35
N GLU A 57 8.20 -16.11 -17.46
CA GLU A 57 6.82 -15.68 -17.23
C GLU A 57 6.74 -14.50 -16.26
N ILE A 58 7.78 -14.26 -15.45
CA ILE A 58 7.79 -13.21 -14.42
C ILE A 58 7.59 -11.80 -15.01
N GLY A 59 8.27 -11.49 -16.12
CA GLY A 59 8.14 -10.19 -16.80
C GLY A 59 6.71 -9.92 -17.28
N PRO A 60 6.12 -10.83 -18.09
CA PRO A 60 4.72 -10.73 -18.50
C PRO A 60 3.73 -10.67 -17.33
N LEU A 61 3.93 -11.49 -16.28
CA LEU A 61 3.08 -11.45 -15.08
C LEU A 61 3.14 -10.09 -14.38
N TRP A 62 4.34 -9.51 -14.29
CA TRP A 62 4.47 -8.16 -13.73
C TRP A 62 3.72 -7.14 -14.58
N ALA A 63 3.91 -7.15 -15.90
CA ALA A 63 3.20 -6.24 -16.80
C ALA A 63 1.67 -6.36 -16.68
N GLN A 64 1.15 -7.57 -16.45
CA GLN A 64 -0.27 -7.82 -16.22
C GLN A 64 -0.76 -7.22 -14.89
N TYR A 65 0.00 -7.37 -13.81
CA TYR A 65 -0.48 -7.08 -12.45
C TYR A 65 0.06 -5.78 -11.83
N GLU A 66 0.99 -5.09 -12.49
CA GLU A 66 1.62 -3.86 -12.00
C GLU A 66 0.59 -2.79 -11.61
N ARG A 67 -0.43 -2.58 -12.45
CA ARG A 67 -1.46 -1.59 -12.18
C ARG A 67 -2.26 -1.93 -10.93
N ALA A 68 -2.59 -3.20 -10.72
CA ALA A 68 -3.30 -3.67 -9.53
C ALA A 68 -2.44 -3.54 -8.27
N PHE A 69 -1.15 -3.92 -8.36
CA PHE A 69 -0.20 -3.76 -7.27
C PHE A 69 -0.03 -2.29 -6.86
N ASN A 70 0.17 -1.39 -7.83
CA ASN A 70 0.34 0.04 -7.57
C ASN A 70 -0.91 0.65 -6.95
N SER A 71 -2.10 0.27 -7.42
CA SER A 71 -3.37 0.71 -6.83
C SER A 71 -3.53 0.22 -5.39
N MET A 72 -3.26 -1.06 -5.12
CA MET A 72 -3.31 -1.63 -3.76
C MET A 72 -2.34 -0.89 -2.82
N LYS A 73 -1.11 -0.65 -3.27
CA LYS A 73 -0.08 0.05 -2.50
C LYS A 73 -0.47 1.51 -2.22
N ALA A 74 -1.00 2.20 -3.22
CA ALA A 74 -1.50 3.56 -3.08
C ALA A 74 -2.69 3.65 -2.11
N ASP A 75 -3.67 2.73 -2.21
CA ASP A 75 -4.81 2.65 -1.28
C ASP A 75 -4.33 2.45 0.16
N ARG A 76 -3.41 1.51 0.38
CA ARG A 76 -2.86 1.29 1.72
C ARG A 76 -2.15 2.52 2.27
N ALA A 77 -1.32 3.18 1.46
CA ALA A 77 -0.62 4.40 1.87
C ALA A 77 -1.60 5.55 2.18
N ALA A 78 -2.62 5.72 1.34
CA ALA A 78 -3.66 6.72 1.53
C ALA A 78 -4.46 6.48 2.81
N ARG A 79 -4.87 5.24 3.10
CA ARG A 79 -5.58 4.89 4.34
C ARG A 79 -4.75 5.18 5.58
N ASN A 80 -3.46 4.79 5.56
CA ASN A 80 -2.55 5.05 6.67
C ASN A 80 -2.39 6.56 6.94
N ARG A 81 -2.18 7.36 5.89
CA ARG A 81 -2.09 8.82 6.01
C ARG A 81 -3.39 9.42 6.52
N ARG A 82 -4.53 8.99 6.00
CA ARG A 82 -5.86 9.43 6.42
C ARG A 82 -6.09 9.13 7.91
N GLU A 83 -5.74 7.94 8.38
CA GLU A 83 -5.88 7.56 9.78
C GLU A 83 -5.06 8.45 10.71
N ALA A 84 -3.80 8.72 10.35
CA ALA A 84 -2.94 9.64 11.10
C ALA A 84 -3.54 11.06 11.17
N LEU A 85 -4.03 11.59 10.04
CA LEU A 85 -4.64 12.92 9.98
C LEU A 85 -5.97 12.98 10.73
N LEU A 86 -6.80 11.92 10.68
CA LEU A 86 -8.05 11.85 11.44
C LEU A 86 -7.78 11.90 12.94
N LYS A 87 -6.75 11.20 13.42
CA LYS A 87 -6.33 11.25 14.83
C LYS A 87 -5.86 12.65 15.24
N ALA A 88 -5.07 13.31 14.39
CA ALA A 88 -4.62 14.68 14.64
C ALA A 88 -5.80 15.67 14.67
N ALA A 89 -6.71 15.57 13.69
CA ALA A 89 -7.91 16.40 13.60
C ALA A 89 -8.83 16.24 14.82
N ASP A 90 -8.99 15.00 15.31
CA ASP A 90 -9.78 14.72 16.51
C ASP A 90 -9.21 15.42 17.75
N ALA A 91 -7.89 15.35 17.93
CA ALA A 91 -7.20 16.05 19.01
C ALA A 91 -7.32 17.59 18.86
N ALA A 92 -7.30 18.12 17.64
CA ALA A 92 -7.46 19.55 17.39
C ALA A 92 -8.87 20.06 17.72
N VAL A 93 -9.92 19.26 17.43
CA VAL A 93 -11.30 19.56 17.86
C VAL A 93 -11.39 19.72 19.38
N GLY A 94 -10.77 18.80 20.13
CA GLY A 94 -10.73 18.85 21.59
C GLY A 94 -10.00 20.10 22.09
N ARG A 95 -8.78 20.35 21.60
CA ARG A 95 -7.98 21.53 21.99
C ARG A 95 -8.70 22.85 21.72
N ALA A 96 -9.36 22.99 20.57
CA ALA A 96 -10.10 24.21 20.25
C ALA A 96 -11.25 24.43 21.24
N ALA A 97 -12.00 23.37 21.56
CA ALA A 97 -13.10 23.44 22.53
C ALA A 97 -12.59 23.79 23.95
N ASP A 98 -11.50 23.16 24.40
CA ASP A 98 -10.90 23.42 25.72
C ASP A 98 -10.35 24.85 25.83
N ALA A 99 -9.84 25.41 24.72
CA ALA A 99 -9.38 26.78 24.62
C ALA A 99 -10.50 27.82 24.42
N GLY A 100 -11.77 27.39 24.36
CA GLY A 100 -12.91 28.28 24.10
C GLY A 100 -12.96 28.84 22.67
N MET A 101 -12.21 28.25 21.74
CA MET A 101 -12.19 28.61 20.32
C MET A 101 -13.27 27.82 19.55
N ASP A 102 -13.65 28.26 18.35
CA ASP A 102 -14.60 27.53 17.52
C ASP A 102 -13.99 26.23 16.95
N PRO A 103 -14.48 25.03 17.33
CA PRO A 103 -13.98 23.77 16.81
C PRO A 103 -14.56 23.39 15.43
N THR A 104 -15.49 24.18 14.88
CA THR A 104 -16.19 23.87 13.61
C THR A 104 -15.25 23.67 12.41
N PRO A 105 -14.20 24.49 12.20
CA PRO A 105 -13.23 24.26 11.12
C PRO A 105 -12.58 22.87 11.20
N PHE A 106 -12.14 22.45 12.39
CA PHE A 106 -11.53 21.14 12.62
C PHE A 106 -12.51 19.98 12.40
N ARG A 107 -13.80 20.17 12.75
CA ARG A 107 -14.85 19.17 12.45
C ARG A 107 -15.08 19.02 10.95
N LYS A 108 -15.11 20.12 10.19
CA LYS A 108 -15.24 20.11 8.72
C LYS A 108 -14.02 19.44 8.08
N TYR A 109 -12.82 19.77 8.53
CA TYR A 109 -11.57 19.14 8.10
C TYR A 109 -11.61 17.61 8.31
N ARG A 110 -11.98 17.16 9.52
CA ARG A 110 -12.13 15.74 9.84
C ARG A 110 -13.14 15.02 8.94
N GLN A 111 -14.24 15.68 8.59
CA GLN A 111 -15.22 15.11 7.66
C GLN A 111 -14.65 15.00 6.24
N ALA A 112 -14.01 16.05 5.74
CA ALA A 112 -13.34 16.03 4.43
C ALA A 112 -12.30 14.90 4.33
N LEU A 113 -11.55 14.62 5.39
CA LEU A 113 -10.63 13.48 5.46
C LEU A 113 -11.34 12.12 5.33
N ARG A 114 -12.54 11.96 5.88
CA ARG A 114 -13.33 10.71 5.74
C ARG A 114 -13.81 10.53 4.31
N ASP A 115 -14.15 11.61 3.65
CA ASP A 115 -14.74 11.62 2.30
C ASP A 115 -13.70 11.38 1.20
N ILE A 116 -12.39 11.38 1.52
CA ILE A 116 -11.30 11.12 0.57
C ILE A 116 -11.49 9.85 -0.27
N THR A 117 -12.00 8.76 0.31
CA THR A 117 -12.18 7.50 -0.42
C THR A 117 -13.26 7.56 -1.49
N ALA A 118 -14.10 8.59 -1.48
CA ALA A 118 -15.13 8.83 -2.50
C ALA A 118 -14.64 9.73 -3.65
N GLN A 119 -13.40 10.25 -3.58
CA GLN A 119 -12.84 11.07 -4.66
C GLN A 119 -12.62 10.23 -5.93
N SER A 120 -12.90 10.82 -7.09
CA SER A 120 -12.78 10.15 -8.40
C SER A 120 -11.35 9.70 -8.75
N GLY A 121 -10.34 10.35 -8.17
CA GLY A 121 -8.93 9.99 -8.35
C GLY A 121 -8.40 8.96 -7.35
N TYR A 122 -9.19 8.57 -6.34
CA TYR A 122 -8.74 7.65 -5.30
C TYR A 122 -8.40 6.26 -5.88
N PRO A 123 -7.29 5.62 -5.47
CA PRO A 123 -6.27 6.08 -4.52
C PRO A 123 -5.07 6.80 -5.17
N MET A 124 -5.05 6.93 -6.50
CA MET A 124 -3.87 7.36 -7.26
C MET A 124 -3.65 8.87 -7.26
N SER A 125 -4.73 9.65 -7.17
CA SER A 125 -4.74 11.10 -7.12
C SER A 125 -5.73 11.54 -6.06
N ILE A 126 -5.23 12.08 -4.95
CA ILE A 126 -6.03 12.48 -3.80
C ILE A 126 -5.80 13.95 -3.54
N ASP A 127 -6.89 14.71 -3.50
CA ASP A 127 -6.92 16.09 -3.05
C ASP A 127 -7.07 16.07 -1.52
N TRP A 128 -5.95 16.22 -0.82
CA TRP A 128 -5.94 16.25 0.64
C TRP A 128 -6.47 17.60 1.13
N PRO A 129 -7.46 17.63 2.03
CA PRO A 129 -7.91 18.89 2.61
C PRO A 129 -6.76 19.54 3.39
N GLU A 130 -6.74 20.87 3.41
CA GLU A 130 -5.79 21.64 4.21
C GLU A 130 -6.23 21.67 5.67
N GLU A 131 -5.28 21.50 6.59
CA GLU A 131 -5.55 21.62 8.01
C GLU A 131 -5.83 23.09 8.36
N PRO A 132 -6.93 23.40 9.08
CA PRO A 132 -7.22 24.78 9.47
C PRO A 132 -6.22 25.27 10.52
N THR A 133 -5.86 26.55 10.44
CA THR A 133 -5.01 27.20 11.44
C THR A 133 -5.84 27.64 12.65
N ILE A 134 -5.18 27.64 13.81
CA ILE A 134 -5.67 28.20 15.06
C ILE A 134 -5.32 29.69 15.11
#